data_AF-A0A969Q6I7-F1
#
_entry.id   AF-A0A969Q6I7-F1
#
_cell.length_a   1.000
_cell.length_b   1.000
_cell.length_c   1.000
_cell.angle_alpha   90.00
_cell.angle_beta   90.00
_cell.angle_gamma   90.00
#
_symmetry.space_group_name_H-M   'P 1'
#
loop_
_entity.id
_entity.type
_entity.pdbx_description
1 polymer ?
#
loop_
_entity_poly.entity_id
_entity_poly.type
_entity_poly.pdbx_seq_one_letter_code
_entity_poly.pdbx_strand_id
1 'polypeptide(L)'
;MIAELSKTEAGEVAMEFLTNDLDISIDDREWFSVLDVRPIGETWYVVEIGIEGLPDKWVLQVYDTRECDPSYTFSSPIKATESDTGLEDMPEAIAQILMAERSHN
;
A
#
# COMPACT_ATOMS: atom_id res chain seq x y z
N MET A 1 17.41 -18.57 15.16
CA MET A 1 17.67 -17.52 14.15
C MET A 1 16.39 -17.33 13.40
N ILE A 2 15.77 -16.16 13.53
CA ILE A 2 14.67 -15.77 12.65
C ILE A 2 15.36 -15.45 11.32
N ALA A 3 14.92 -16.05 10.21
CA ALA A 3 15.52 -15.76 8.91
C ALA A 3 15.16 -14.33 8.53
N GLU A 4 16.16 -13.52 8.14
CA GLU A 4 15.92 -12.20 7.55
C GLU A 4 15.00 -12.34 6.34
N LEU A 5 13.96 -11.50 6.26
CA LEU A 5 13.11 -11.41 5.09
C LEU A 5 13.91 -10.86 3.92
N SER A 6 13.74 -11.41 2.72
CA SER A 6 14.19 -10.70 1.52
C SER A 6 13.30 -9.49 1.24
N LYS A 7 13.80 -8.52 0.48
CA LYS A 7 12.99 -7.36 0.04
C LYS A 7 11.72 -7.79 -0.70
N THR A 8 11.81 -8.84 -1.52
CA THR A 8 10.67 -9.37 -2.26
C THR A 8 9.61 -9.91 -1.30
N GLU A 9 10.01 -10.74 -0.34
CA GLU A 9 9.07 -11.28 0.66
C GLU A 9 8.48 -10.17 1.54
N ALA A 10 9.25 -9.15 1.91
CA ALA A 10 8.72 -8.01 2.66
C ALA A 10 7.65 -7.26 1.87
N GLY A 11 7.85 -7.09 0.56
CA GLY A 11 6.85 -6.51 -0.34
C GLY A 11 5.58 -7.37 -0.45
N GLU A 12 5.72 -8.69 -0.55
CA GLU A 12 4.58 -9.63 -0.60
C GLU A 12 3.77 -9.60 0.71
N VAL A 13 4.45 -9.59 1.86
CA VAL A 13 3.81 -9.51 3.18
C VAL A 13 3.05 -8.19 3.34
N ALA A 14 3.65 -7.06 2.96
CA ALA A 14 2.97 -5.77 3.00
C ALA A 14 1.76 -5.72 2.05
N MET A 15 1.87 -6.30 0.86
CA MET A 15 0.78 -6.35 -0.11
C MET A 15 -0.38 -7.19 0.41
N GLU A 16 -0.11 -8.36 0.96
CA GLU A 16 -1.13 -9.22 1.56
C GLU A 16 -1.80 -8.52 2.74
N PHE A 17 -1.03 -7.89 3.63
CA PHE A 17 -1.55 -7.14 4.77
C PHE A 17 -2.48 -6.00 4.32
N LEU A 18 -2.01 -5.12 3.44
CA LEU A 18 -2.76 -3.96 2.99
C LEU A 18 -4.05 -4.36 2.27
N THR A 19 -3.95 -5.29 1.30
CA THR A 19 -5.12 -5.71 0.51
C THR A 19 -6.15 -6.45 1.35
N ASN A 20 -5.74 -7.17 2.41
CA ASN A 20 -6.67 -7.77 3.36
C ASN A 20 -7.34 -6.72 4.27
N ASP A 21 -6.58 -5.73 4.75
CA ASP A 21 -7.10 -4.68 5.64
C ASP A 21 -8.10 -3.76 4.91
N LEU A 22 -7.82 -3.48 3.64
CA LEU A 22 -8.69 -2.71 2.75
C LEU A 22 -9.84 -3.52 2.12
N ASP A 23 -9.97 -4.82 2.46
CA ASP A 23 -10.97 -5.75 1.90
C ASP A 23 -10.99 -5.78 0.35
N ILE A 24 -9.79 -5.81 -0.24
CA ILE A 24 -9.59 -5.85 -1.69
C ILE A 24 -9.74 -7.27 -2.21
N SER A 25 -10.63 -7.42 -3.19
CA SER A 25 -10.85 -8.68 -3.91
C SER A 25 -9.57 -9.14 -4.63
N ILE A 26 -9.40 -10.45 -4.83
CA ILE A 26 -8.20 -10.98 -5.52
C ILE A 26 -8.05 -10.38 -6.93
N ASP A 27 -9.16 -10.17 -7.63
CA ASP A 27 -9.17 -9.59 -8.98
C ASP A 27 -8.73 -8.11 -8.95
N ASP A 28 -9.01 -7.38 -7.89
CA ASP A 28 -8.64 -5.97 -7.75
C ASP A 28 -7.19 -5.78 -7.25
N ARG A 29 -6.54 -6.83 -6.72
CA ARG A 29 -5.14 -6.75 -6.25
C ARG A 29 -4.16 -6.42 -7.36
N GLU A 30 -4.49 -6.72 -8.61
CA GLU A 30 -3.62 -6.44 -9.77
C GLU A 30 -3.37 -4.95 -9.98
N TRP A 31 -4.24 -4.09 -9.46
CA TRP A 31 -4.10 -2.64 -9.52
C TRP A 31 -3.04 -2.10 -8.55
N PHE A 32 -2.68 -2.87 -7.54
CA PHE A 32 -1.70 -2.49 -6.53
C PHE A 32 -0.31 -2.96 -6.96
N SER A 33 0.69 -2.13 -6.71
CA SER A 33 2.09 -2.44 -7.01
C SER A 33 3.01 -1.98 -5.90
N VAL A 34 4.01 -2.80 -5.59
CA VAL A 34 5.10 -2.39 -4.69
C VAL A 34 5.99 -1.40 -5.43
N LEU A 35 6.00 -0.16 -4.96
CA LEU A 35 6.77 0.94 -5.54
C LEU A 35 8.23 0.93 -5.06
N ASP A 36 8.44 0.67 -3.77
CA ASP A 36 9.78 0.59 -3.18
C ASP A 36 9.80 -0.34 -1.96
N VAL A 37 10.97 -0.95 -1.73
CA VAL A 37 11.26 -1.71 -0.52
C VAL A 37 12.62 -1.32 0.02
N ARG A 38 12.59 -0.61 1.15
CA ARG A 38 13.78 -0.07 1.79
C ARG A 38 14.02 -0.72 3.16
N PRO A 39 15.14 -1.43 3.36
CA PRO A 39 15.52 -1.91 4.68
C PRO A 39 15.85 -0.72 5.58
N ILE A 40 15.37 -0.75 6.82
CA ILE A 40 15.72 0.21 7.86
C ILE A 40 16.40 -0.53 9.00
N GLY A 41 17.70 -0.32 9.16
CA GLY A 41 18.49 -1.09 10.12
C GLY A 41 18.61 -2.55 9.69
N GLU A 42 18.60 -3.45 10.67
CA GLU A 42 18.84 -4.90 10.48
C GLU A 42 17.58 -5.76 10.63
N THR A 43 16.43 -5.18 11.02
CA THR A 43 15.29 -6.00 11.49
C THR A 43 13.93 -5.67 10.88
N TRP A 44 13.85 -4.67 9.99
CA TRP A 44 12.59 -4.24 9.39
C TRP A 44 12.77 -3.47 8.09
N TYR A 45 11.67 -3.37 7.36
CA TYR A 45 11.56 -2.78 6.04
C TYR A 45 10.46 -1.73 6.02
N VAL A 46 10.68 -0.66 5.27
CA VAL A 46 9.63 0.23 4.81
C VAL A 46 9.25 -0.19 3.41
N VAL A 47 7.98 -0.51 3.21
CA VAL A 47 7.41 -0.86 1.91
C VAL A 47 6.46 0.26 1.48
N GLU A 48 6.66 0.76 0.26
CA GLU A 48 5.70 1.66 -0.38
C GLU A 48 4.87 0.87 -1.39
N ILE A 49 3.55 0.91 -1.24
CA ILE A 49 2.59 0.32 -2.16
C ILE A 49 1.78 1.43 -2.79
N GLY A 50 1.57 1.40 -4.10
CA GLY A 50 0.73 2.36 -4.80
C GLY A 50 -0.22 1.67 -5.76
N ILE A 51 -1.00 2.49 -6.46
CA ILE A 51 -1.89 2.04 -7.52
C ILE A 51 -1.31 2.45 -8.86
N GLU A 52 -1.35 1.55 -9.83
CA GLU A 52 -0.84 1.83 -11.18
C GLU A 52 -1.59 3.04 -11.80
N GLY A 53 -0.82 3.99 -12.34
CA GLY A 53 -1.38 5.21 -12.95
C GLY A 53 -1.71 6.32 -11.96
N LEU A 54 -1.56 6.09 -10.65
CA LEU A 54 -1.83 7.08 -9.62
C LEU A 54 -0.59 7.40 -8.77
N PRO A 55 -0.49 8.64 -8.25
CA PRO A 55 0.60 9.04 -7.36
C PRO A 55 0.33 8.68 -5.89
N ASP A 56 -0.81 8.06 -5.59
CA ASP A 56 -1.20 7.62 -4.26
C ASP A 56 -0.33 6.46 -3.78
N LYS A 57 0.06 6.51 -2.51
CA LYS A 57 0.84 5.45 -1.90
C LYS A 57 0.53 5.23 -0.42
N TRP A 58 0.59 3.97 -0.02
CA TRP A 58 0.62 3.52 1.35
C TRP A 58 2.06 3.19 1.74
N VAL A 59 2.46 3.65 2.92
CA VAL A 59 3.78 3.40 3.50
C VAL A 59 3.59 2.49 4.70
N LEU A 60 4.08 1.26 4.58
CA LEU A 60 3.95 0.20 5.58
C LEU A 60 5.32 -0.15 6.18
N GLN A 61 5.30 -0.61 7.43
CA GLN A 61 6.47 -1.16 8.10
C GLN A 61 6.31 -2.67 8.24
N VAL A 62 7.32 -3.43 7.80
CA VAL A 62 7.33 -4.90 7.82
C VAL A 62 8.52 -5.37 8.63
N TYR A 63 8.28 -6.19 9.65
CA TYR A 63 9.32 -6.78 10.48
C TYR A 63 9.76 -8.13 9.91
N ASP A 64 10.99 -8.57 10.20
CA ASP A 64 11.49 -9.92 9.83
C ASP A 64 10.63 -11.07 10.37
N THR A 65 9.79 -10.81 11.37
CA THR A 65 8.80 -11.76 11.89
C THR A 65 7.62 -11.99 10.93
N ARG A 66 7.60 -11.32 9.76
CA ARG A 66 6.48 -11.28 8.80
C ARG A 66 5.23 -10.61 9.36
N GLU A 67 5.43 -9.71 10.30
CA GLU A 67 4.37 -8.88 10.87
C GLU A 67 4.44 -7.48 10.27
N CYS A 68 3.28 -6.87 10.03
CA CYS A 68 3.16 -5.47 9.63
C CYS A 68 2.75 -4.62 10.82
N ASP A 69 3.25 -3.38 10.87
CA ASP A 69 2.67 -2.39 11.76
C ASP A 69 1.26 -2.00 11.25
N PRO A 70 0.21 -2.13 12.06
CA PRO A 70 -1.15 -1.76 11.65
C PRO A 70 -1.32 -0.25 11.43
N SER A 71 -0.37 0.57 11.90
CA SER A 71 -0.40 2.02 11.76
C SER A 71 0.36 2.47 10.50
N TYR A 72 -0.09 2.03 9.33
CA TYR A 72 0.46 2.50 8.06
C TYR A 72 -0.04 3.91 7.72
N THR A 73 0.67 4.58 6.82
CA THR A 73 0.35 5.96 6.42
C THR A 73 -0.02 6.02 4.95
N PHE A 74 -1.15 6.64 4.63
CA PHE A 74 -1.51 7.00 3.27
C PHE A 74 -0.95 8.38 2.90
N SER A 75 -0.42 8.51 1.69
CA SER A 75 0.08 9.75 1.13
C SER A 75 -0.40 9.92 -0.30
N SER A 76 -1.04 11.05 -0.58
CA SER A 76 -1.46 11.42 -1.92
C SER A 76 -1.16 12.89 -2.17
N PRO A 77 -0.61 13.25 -3.35
CA PRO A 77 -0.55 14.64 -3.77
C PRO A 77 -1.88 15.16 -4.33
N ILE A 78 -2.86 14.28 -4.60
CA ILE A 78 -4.17 14.64 -5.15
C ILE A 78 -5.10 14.94 -3.98
N LYS A 79 -5.66 16.16 -3.96
CA LYS A 79 -6.66 16.53 -2.95
C LYS A 79 -8.02 15.95 -3.31
N ALA A 80 -8.80 15.57 -2.31
CA ALA A 80 -10.19 15.12 -2.50
C ALA A 80 -11.09 16.12 -3.24
N THR A 81 -10.72 17.41 -3.27
CA THR A 81 -11.46 18.48 -3.95
C THR A 81 -11.08 18.68 -5.42
N GLU A 82 -10.06 17.99 -5.93
CA GLU A 82 -9.66 18.13 -7.32
C GLU A 82 -10.66 17.45 -8.27
N SER A 83 -10.86 18.04 -9.44
CA SER A 83 -11.82 17.55 -10.43
C SER A 83 -11.26 16.43 -11.29
N ASP A 84 -9.93 16.29 -11.35
CA ASP A 84 -9.24 15.22 -12.06
C ASP A 84 -8.56 14.32 -11.02
N THR A 85 -9.26 13.26 -10.63
CA THR A 85 -8.83 12.35 -9.56
C THR A 85 -8.21 11.06 -10.09
N GLY A 86 -8.24 10.85 -11.41
CA GLY A 86 -7.80 9.63 -12.10
C GLY A 86 -8.62 8.38 -11.76
N LEU A 87 -9.80 8.52 -11.14
CA LEU A 87 -10.61 7.40 -10.65
C LEU A 87 -11.62 6.84 -11.68
N GLU A 88 -11.71 7.42 -12.87
CA GLU A 88 -12.77 7.11 -13.84
C GLU A 88 -12.64 5.70 -14.46
N ASP A 89 -11.42 5.19 -14.56
CA ASP A 89 -11.10 3.91 -15.23
C ASP A 89 -10.82 2.75 -14.26
N MET A 90 -10.92 2.96 -12.95
CA MET A 90 -10.61 1.93 -11.94
C MET A 90 -11.85 1.27 -11.33
N PRO A 91 -11.69 0.10 -10.72
CA PRO A 91 -12.75 -0.56 -9.98
C PRO A 91 -13.36 0.36 -8.92
N GLU A 92 -14.70 0.31 -8.79
CA GLU A 92 -15.45 1.15 -7.86
C GLU A 92 -14.96 0.99 -6.40
N ALA A 93 -14.60 -0.24 -6.00
CA ALA A 93 -14.07 -0.51 -4.66
C ALA A 93 -12.78 0.27 -4.38
N ILE A 94 -11.82 0.23 -5.33
CA ILE A 94 -10.55 0.96 -5.21
C ILE A 94 -10.79 2.47 -5.21
N ALA A 95 -11.66 2.96 -6.10
CA ALA A 95 -12.02 4.38 -6.15
C ALA A 95 -12.59 4.88 -4.82
N GLN A 96 -13.51 4.11 -4.21
CA GLN A 96 -14.11 4.47 -2.93
C GLN A 96 -13.08 4.51 -1.80
N ILE A 97 -12.16 3.55 -1.76
CA ILE A 97 -11.07 3.51 -0.77
C ILE A 97 -10.17 4.73 -0.91
N LEU A 98 -9.71 5.04 -2.14
CA LEU A 98 -8.88 6.22 -2.40
C LEU A 98 -9.58 7.53 -2.03
N MET A 99 -10.88 7.66 -2.34
CA MET A 99 -11.64 8.84 -1.94
C MET A 99 -11.72 8.98 -0.42
N ALA A 100 -11.95 7.87 0.29
CA ALA A 100 -11.96 7.86 1.75
C ALA A 100 -10.59 8.27 2.31
N GLU A 101 -9.51 7.66 1.83
CA GLU A 101 -8.15 7.92 2.27
C GLU A 101 -7.71 9.38 2.01
N ARG A 102 -7.97 9.89 0.80
CA ARG A 102 -7.71 11.30 0.44
C ARG A 102 -8.53 12.31 1.24
N SER A 103 -9.64 11.89 1.86
CA SER A 103 -10.48 12.76 2.69
C SER A 103 -10.05 12.81 4.16
N HIS A 104 -9.33 11.78 4.62
CA HIS A 104 -8.83 11.67 6.00
C HIS A 104 -7.41 12.24 6.18
N ASN A 105 -6.74 12.61 5.09
CA ASN A 105 -5.39 13.17 5.05
C ASN A 105 -5.40 14.66 4.70
#